data_AF-A0A835NDV7-F1
#
_entry.id   AF-A0A835NDV7-F1
#
_cell.length_a   1.000
_cell.length_b   1.000
_cell.length_c   1.000
_cell.angle_alpha   90.00
_cell.angle_beta   90.00
_cell.angle_gamma   90.00
#
_symmetry.space_group_name_H-M   'P 1'
#
loop_
_entity.id
_entity.type
_entity.pdbx_description
1 polymer ?
#
loop_
_entity_poly.entity_id
_entity_poly.type
_entity_poly.pdbx_seq_one_letter_code
_entity_poly.pdbx_strand_id
1 'polypeptide(L)'
;MRYVDYPIYDVLQMVGHANRPLQDDEGRCVIMCQGSKKDFFKKFLYEPLPVESHLDHCMHDHFNAEIVTKTIENKQDAVDYLTWTFLYRRMTQNPNYYNLQ
;
A
#
# COMPACT_ATOMS: atom_id res chain seq x y z
N MET A 1 -3.77 -23.84 11.84
CA MET A 1 -4.23 -22.57 11.25
C MET A 1 -3.20 -21.51 11.60
N ARG A 2 -2.62 -20.83 10.60
CA ARG A 2 -1.65 -19.76 10.85
C ARG A 2 -2.45 -18.48 11.12
N TYR A 3 -2.17 -17.82 12.23
CA TYR A 3 -2.73 -16.50 12.49
C TYR A 3 -2.09 -15.51 11.51
N VAL A 4 -2.90 -14.87 10.69
CA VAL A 4 -2.48 -13.81 9.77
C VAL A 4 -3.15 -12.53 10.26
N ASP A 5 -2.34 -11.49 10.47
CA ASP A 5 -2.85 -10.20 10.91
C ASP A 5 -3.73 -9.56 9.83
N TYR A 6 -4.73 -8.78 10.24
CA TYR A 6 -5.50 -7.97 9.30
C TYR A 6 -4.58 -6.98 8.58
N PRO A 7 -4.76 -6.80 7.26
CA PRO A 7 -4.08 -5.75 6.57
C PRO A 7 -4.57 -4.39 7.08
N ILE A 8 -3.68 -3.40 7.09
CA ILE A 8 -3.94 -2.13 7.75
C ILE A 8 -5.11 -1.35 7.13
N TYR A 9 -5.34 -1.49 5.82
CA TYR A 9 -6.44 -0.82 5.13
C TYR A 9 -7.82 -1.29 5.63
N ASP A 10 -7.96 -2.58 5.96
CA ASP A 10 -9.19 -3.13 6.52
C ASP A 10 -9.46 -2.55 7.91
N VAL A 11 -8.41 -2.48 8.74
CA VAL A 11 -8.52 -1.89 10.09
C VAL A 11 -8.89 -0.41 10.00
N LEU A 12 -8.31 0.32 9.04
CA LEU A 12 -8.60 1.74 8.84
C LEU A 12 -10.04 1.95 8.36
N GLN A 13 -10.54 1.07 7.50
CA GLN A 13 -11.95 1.06 7.11
C GLN A 13 -12.87 0.75 8.31
N MET A 14 -12.53 -0.22 9.16
CA MET A 14 -13.28 -0.54 10.39
C MET A 14 -13.34 0.65 11.35
N VAL A 15 -12.23 1.38 11.50
CA VAL A 15 -12.19 2.61 12.30
C VAL A 15 -13.06 3.70 11.66
N GLY A 16 -13.04 3.82 10.33
CA GLY A 16 -13.88 4.77 9.58
C GLY A 16 -15.38 4.52 9.76
N HIS A 17 -15.80 3.28 9.99
CA HIS A 17 -17.20 2.95 10.29
C HIS A 17 -17.68 3.46 11.66
N ALA A 18 -16.77 3.80 12.58
CA ALA A 18 -17.13 4.38 13.87
C ALA A 18 -17.47 5.89 13.78
N ASN A 19 -17.80 6.39 12.59
CA ASN A 19 -18.10 7.79 12.33
C ASN A 19 -19.56 7.97 11.86
N ARG A 20 -20.34 8.80 12.56
CA ARG A 20 -21.71 9.18 12.20
C ARG A 20 -21.84 10.73 12.18
N PRO A 21 -21.55 11.37 11.03
CA PRO A 21 -21.29 12.82 10.97
C PRO A 21 -22.42 13.75 11.45
N LEU A 22 -23.67 13.29 11.40
CA LEU A 22 -24.85 14.11 11.73
C LEU A 22 -25.54 13.70 13.03
N GLN A 23 -25.06 12.65 13.71
CA GLN A 23 -25.72 12.07 14.89
C GLN A 23 -24.85 12.14 16.14
N ASP A 24 -23.55 11.89 16.01
CA ASP A 24 -22.63 11.84 17.14
C ASP A 24 -21.66 13.02 17.09
N ASP A 25 -21.42 13.65 18.24
CA ASP A 25 -20.38 14.68 18.40
C ASP A 25 -18.96 14.09 18.28
N GLU A 26 -18.79 12.81 18.62
CA GLU A 26 -17.51 12.09 18.53
C GLU A 26 -17.69 10.61 18.14
N GLY A 27 -16.74 10.10 17.35
CA GLY A 27 -16.64 8.68 17.02
C GLY A 27 -15.57 8.01 17.88
N ARG A 28 -15.92 6.94 18.60
CA ARG A 28 -14.96 6.17 19.43
C ARG A 28 -14.74 4.78 18.82
N CYS A 29 -13.48 4.43 18.58
CA CYS A 29 -13.08 3.09 18.16
C CYS A 29 -12.10 2.49 19.18
N VAL A 30 -12.36 1.27 19.63
CA VAL A 30 -11.48 0.53 20.55
C VAL A 30 -10.90 -0.67 19.83
N ILE A 31 -9.58 -0.65 19.59
CA ILE A 31 -8.87 -1.75 18.94
C ILE A 31 -8.27 -2.66 20.01
N MET A 32 -8.82 -3.87 20.14
CA MET A 32 -8.22 -4.93 20.96
C MET A 32 -7.23 -5.72 20.12
N CYS A 33 -5.93 -5.62 20.45
CA CYS A 33 -4.86 -6.30 19.73
C CYS A 33 -3.84 -6.90 20.70
N GLN A 34 -2.97 -7.78 20.18
CA GLN A 34 -1.84 -8.31 20.95
C GLN A 34 -0.89 -7.17 21.35
N GLY A 35 -0.33 -7.22 22.56
CA GLY A 35 0.56 -6.17 23.08
C GLY A 35 1.74 -5.83 22.18
N SER A 36 2.28 -6.82 21.44
CA SER A 36 3.35 -6.64 20.45
C SER A 36 2.98 -5.75 19.27
N LYS A 37 1.68 -5.58 18.97
CA LYS A 37 1.16 -4.81 17.84
C LYS A 37 0.56 -3.46 18.25
N LYS A 38 0.51 -3.17 19.56
CA LYS A 38 -0.06 -1.92 20.08
C LYS A 38 0.63 -0.69 19.49
N ASP A 39 1.96 -0.65 19.50
CA ASP A 39 2.71 0.50 19.00
C ASP A 39 2.63 0.63 17.48
N PHE A 40 2.52 -0.50 16.77
CA PHE A 40 2.23 -0.54 15.34
C PHE A 40 0.91 0.20 15.07
N PHE A 41 -0.22 -0.29 15.61
CA PHE A 41 -1.53 0.34 15.36
C PHE A 41 -1.59 1.79 15.84
N LYS A 42 -0.95 2.10 16.97
CA LYS A 42 -0.86 3.48 17.46
C LYS A 42 -0.19 4.38 16.42
N LYS A 43 0.99 4.01 15.93
CA LYS A 43 1.71 4.82 14.93
C LYS A 43 0.87 5.01 13.65
N PHE A 44 0.25 3.94 13.14
CA PHE A 44 -0.55 3.99 11.91
C PHE A 44 -1.86 4.77 12.01
N LEU A 45 -2.45 4.92 13.20
CA LEU A 45 -3.66 5.73 13.38
C LEU A 45 -3.37 7.22 13.50
N TYR A 46 -2.19 7.59 14.01
CA TYR A 46 -1.82 8.99 14.23
C TYR A 46 -0.93 9.56 13.12
N GLU A 47 -0.18 8.73 12.41
CA GLU A 47 0.66 9.14 11.28
C GLU A 47 0.06 8.64 9.95
N PRO A 48 0.14 9.43 8.87
CA PRO A 48 -0.30 8.99 7.55
C PRO A 48 0.52 7.78 7.09
N LEU A 49 -0.17 6.83 6.44
CA LEU A 49 0.43 5.60 5.94
C LEU A 49 1.52 5.89 4.89
N PRO A 50 2.76 5.42 5.09
CA PRO A 50 3.74 5.38 4.01
C PRO A 50 3.31 4.31 3.01
N VAL A 51 2.60 4.73 1.96
CA VAL A 51 2.21 3.83 0.87
C VAL A 51 3.44 3.55 0.01
N GLU A 52 3.73 2.27 -0.19
CA GLU A 52 4.81 1.80 -1.05
C GLU A 52 4.24 0.96 -2.19
N SER A 53 4.85 1.08 -3.37
CA SER A 53 4.53 0.21 -4.51
C SER A 53 5.05 -1.20 -4.25
N HIS A 54 4.21 -2.20 -4.54
CA HIS A 54 4.58 -3.63 -4.57
C HIS A 54 4.50 -4.18 -6.01
N LEU A 55 4.63 -3.29 -7.00
CA LEU A 55 4.52 -3.65 -8.41
C LEU A 55 5.66 -4.58 -8.85
N ASP A 56 6.80 -4.54 -8.17
CA ASP A 56 7.95 -5.41 -8.41
C ASP A 56 7.61 -6.91 -8.32
N HIS A 57 6.74 -7.29 -7.39
CA HIS A 57 6.30 -8.68 -7.23
C HIS A 57 5.28 -9.15 -8.27
N CYS A 58 4.50 -8.23 -8.83
CA CYS A 58 3.43 -8.52 -9.80
C CYS A 58 3.74 -8.00 -11.21
N MET A 59 4.98 -7.58 -11.48
CA MET A 59 5.34 -6.84 -12.69
C MET A 59 5.13 -7.67 -13.97
N HIS A 60 5.35 -8.98 -13.89
CA HIS A 60 5.30 -9.87 -15.05
C HIS A 60 3.95 -9.87 -15.75
N ASP A 61 2.86 -9.87 -14.99
CA ASP A 61 1.50 -9.90 -15.55
C ASP A 61 1.15 -8.57 -16.21
N HIS A 62 1.52 -7.45 -15.57
CA HIS A 62 1.32 -6.11 -16.14
C HIS A 62 2.11 -5.94 -17.43
N PHE A 63 3.37 -6.37 -17.46
CA PHE A 63 4.20 -6.32 -18.67
C PHE A 63 3.61 -7.15 -19.80
N ASN A 64 3.14 -8.36 -19.49
CA ASN A 64 2.51 -9.21 -20.49
C ASN A 64 1.24 -8.55 -21.08
N ALA A 65 0.42 -7.92 -20.25
CA ALA A 65 -0.76 -7.18 -20.70
C ALA A 65 -0.41 -6.01 -21.64
N GLU A 66 0.64 -5.25 -21.31
CA GLU A 66 1.09 -4.10 -22.11
C GLU A 66 1.78 -4.52 -23.42
N ILE A 67 2.47 -5.67 -23.44
CA ILE A 67 3.03 -6.26 -24.67
C ILE A 67 1.89 -6.68 -25.62
N VAL A 68 0.85 -7.35 -25.08
CA VAL A 68 -0.33 -7.75 -25.88
C VAL A 68 -1.08 -6.53 -26.41
N THR A 69 -1.14 -5.45 -25.64
CA THR A 69 -1.74 -4.17 -26.03
C THR A 69 -0.86 -3.39 -27.01
N LYS A 70 0.36 -3.87 -27.31
CA LYS A 70 1.38 -3.17 -28.12
C LYS A 70 1.76 -1.80 -27.57
N THR A 71 1.62 -1.61 -26.25
CA THR A 71 2.14 -0.43 -25.55
C THR A 71 3.63 -0.60 -25.26
N ILE A 72 4.08 -1.84 -25.05
CA ILE A 72 5.50 -2.19 -24.95
C ILE A 72 5.87 -3.06 -26.17
N GLU A 73 6.59 -2.49 -27.13
CA GLU A 73 7.08 -3.24 -28.30
C GLU A 73 8.57 -3.58 -28.18
N ASN A 74 9.32 -2.77 -27.44
CA ASN A 74 10.75 -2.95 -27.23
C ASN A 74 11.15 -2.72 -25.75
N LYS A 75 12.42 -3.00 -25.44
CA LYS A 75 12.94 -2.85 -24.06
C LYS A 75 12.97 -1.40 -23.58
N GLN A 76 13.12 -0.43 -24.47
CA GLN A 76 13.09 0.99 -24.11
C GLN A 76 11.66 1.40 -23.73
N ASP A 77 10.65 0.98 -24.49
CA ASP A 77 9.24 1.25 -24.17
C ASP A 77 8.86 0.66 -22.79
N ALA A 78 9.41 -0.51 -22.44
CA ALA A 78 9.23 -1.09 -21.11
C ALA A 78 9.81 -0.23 -19.99
N VAL A 79 11.00 0.33 -20.19
CA VAL A 79 11.62 1.26 -19.23
C VAL A 79 10.78 2.54 -19.14
N ASP A 80 10.36 3.08 -20.28
CA ASP A 80 9.54 4.27 -20.34
C ASP A 80 8.19 4.05 -19.63
N TYR A 81 7.53 2.91 -19.85
CA TYR A 81 6.31 2.51 -19.14
C TYR A 81 6.53 2.48 -17.61
N LEU A 82 7.64 1.89 -17.14
CA LEU A 82 7.95 1.85 -15.72
C LEU A 82 8.10 3.26 -15.13
N THR A 83 8.61 4.23 -15.88
CA THR A 83 8.74 5.61 -15.37
C THR A 83 7.40 6.27 -15.02
N TRP A 84 6.30 5.83 -15.64
CA TRP A 84 4.95 6.30 -15.36
C TRP A 84 4.33 5.68 -14.10
N THR A 85 4.91 4.60 -13.59
CA THR A 85 4.36 3.86 -12.45
C THR A 85 4.68 4.51 -11.12
N PHE A 86 3.87 4.20 -10.11
CA PHE A 86 4.14 4.61 -8.73
C PHE A 86 5.46 4.02 -8.18
N LEU A 87 5.89 2.87 -8.71
CA LEU A 87 7.15 2.22 -8.36
C LEU A 87 8.35 3.13 -8.62
N TYR A 88 8.44 3.73 -9.81
CA TYR A 88 9.56 4.62 -10.16
C TYR A 88 9.64 5.86 -9.26
N ARG A 89 8.49 6.46 -8.94
CA ARG A 89 8.43 7.59 -8.01
C ARG A 89 8.87 7.22 -6.59
N ARG A 90 8.54 6.01 -6.12
CA ARG A 90 8.92 5.55 -4.78
C ARG A 90 10.35 5.04 -4.69
N MET A 91 10.87 4.43 -5.76
CA MET A 91 12.27 4.02 -5.84
C MET A 91 13.24 5.17 -5.61
N THR A 92 12.95 6.37 -6.12
CA THR A 92 13.78 7.56 -5.91
C THR A 92 13.68 8.15 -4.50
N GLN A 93 12.56 7.94 -3.82
CA GLN A 93 12.32 8.47 -2.47
C GLN A 93 12.77 7.50 -1.36
N ASN A 94 12.68 6.20 -1.59
CA ASN A 94 13.01 5.16 -0.62
C ASN A 94 13.73 3.96 -1.29
N PRO A 95 14.96 4.16 -1.80
CA PRO A 95 15.70 3.14 -2.56
C PRO A 95 15.97 1.87 -1.72
N ASN A 96 16.19 2.03 -0.41
CA ASN A 96 16.43 0.91 0.50
C ASN A 96 15.26 -0.09 0.55
N TYR A 97 14.02 0.37 0.43
CA TYR A 97 12.84 -0.51 0.42
C TYR A 97 12.82 -1.43 -0.80
N TYR A 98 13.36 -0.95 -1.92
CA TYR A 98 13.42 -1.65 -3.21
C TYR A 98 14.74 -2.39 -3.44
N ASN A 99 15.57 -2.56 -2.41
CA ASN A 99 16.92 -3.15 -2.50
C ASN A 99 17.84 -2.46 -3.54
N LEU A 100 17.65 -1.16 -3.76
CA LEU A 100 18.54 -0.36 -4.59
C LEU A 100 19.71 0.15 -3.74
N GLN A 101 20.95 -0.01 -4.22
CA GLN A 101 22.18 0.54 -3.63
C GLN A 101 22.51 1.91 -4.21
#